data_AF-A0A397UUA8-F1
#
_entry.id   AF-A0A397UUA8-F1
#
_cell.length_a   1.000
_cell.length_b   1.000
_cell.length_c   1.000
_cell.angle_alpha   90.00
_cell.angle_beta   90.00
_cell.angle_gamma   90.00
#
_symmetry.space_group_name_H-M   'P 1'
#
loop_
_entity.id
_entity.type
_entity.pdbx_description
1 polymer ?
#
loop_
_entity_poly.entity_id
_entity_poly.type
_entity_poly.pdbx_seq_one_letter_code
_entity_poly.pdbx_strand_id
1 'polypeptide(L)'
;MHKNGLLFGIYSDAGTQTCGGFPGSLDYEDTDAQTFVDWDVDYLKYANCNEQGRPEQERYKLTKITDEAKALILNKDIISVNQDPLGLSVCQVYYKTDNKSSFDIWTGPLNDGYVAILFNRGIEPISITLDFKEHCHLNGSIEVYDLVKQQPYGDYTNKYVHILNKFDFYISY
;
A
#
# COMPACT_ATOMS: atom_id res chain seq x y z
N MET A 1 1.00 -1.19 30.08
CA MET A 1 0.20 -1.12 28.84
C MET A 1 -0.48 -2.44 28.53
N HIS A 2 0.29 -3.52 28.32
CA HIS A 2 -0.23 -4.84 27.92
C HIS A 2 -1.21 -5.47 28.92
N LYS A 3 -1.06 -5.16 30.22
CA LYS A 3 -2.02 -5.56 31.28
C LYS A 3 -3.45 -5.06 31.05
N ASN A 4 -3.63 -4.06 30.19
CA ASN A 4 -4.93 -3.51 29.82
C ASN A 4 -5.38 -3.95 28.41
N GLY A 5 -4.73 -4.95 27.80
CA GLY A 5 -5.07 -5.47 26.47
C GLY A 5 -4.71 -4.55 25.29
N LEU A 6 -3.83 -3.57 25.51
CA LEU A 6 -3.33 -2.65 24.47
C LEU A 6 -1.95 -3.10 23.98
N LEU A 7 -1.63 -2.84 22.71
CA LEU A 7 -0.35 -3.14 22.07
C LEU A 7 0.60 -1.92 22.08
N PHE A 8 1.91 -2.16 22.17
CA PHE A 8 2.97 -1.15 22.16
C PHE A 8 3.58 -0.99 20.77
N GLY A 9 3.34 0.15 20.13
CA GLY A 9 4.03 0.55 18.89
C GLY A 9 5.22 1.47 19.15
N ILE A 10 6.31 1.29 18.40
CA ILE A 10 7.46 2.19 18.35
C ILE A 10 7.71 2.68 16.91
N TYR A 11 8.48 3.76 16.79
CA TYR A 11 8.84 4.40 15.54
C TYR A 11 10.36 4.49 15.40
N SER A 12 10.87 4.13 14.24
CA SER A 12 12.25 4.40 13.83
C SER A 12 12.30 4.68 12.32
N ASP A 13 13.50 4.81 11.78
CA ASP A 13 13.73 5.18 10.39
C ASP A 13 14.84 4.33 9.78
N ALA A 14 14.67 3.93 8.53
CA ALA A 14 15.70 3.32 7.69
C ALA A 14 16.70 4.38 7.20
N GLY A 15 17.12 5.26 8.10
CA GLY A 15 18.06 6.35 7.88
C GLY A 15 18.85 6.65 9.15
N THR A 16 19.82 7.56 9.05
CA THR A 16 20.66 7.92 10.21
C THR A 16 19.90 8.72 11.27
N GLN A 17 18.84 9.41 10.85
CA GLN A 17 17.94 10.16 11.70
C GLN A 17 16.51 9.93 11.21
N THR A 18 15.56 9.87 12.13
CA THR A 18 14.14 9.99 11.82
C THR A 18 13.81 11.32 11.13
N CYS A 19 12.65 11.39 10.49
CA CYS A 19 12.15 12.64 9.91
C CYS A 19 12.06 13.80 10.92
N GLY A 20 11.93 13.50 12.22
CA GLY A 20 11.90 14.49 13.30
C GLY A 20 13.29 14.89 13.85
N GLY A 21 14.38 14.36 13.29
CA GLY A 21 15.76 14.66 13.73
C GLY A 21 16.24 13.85 14.95
N PHE A 22 15.50 12.82 15.36
CA PHE A 22 15.95 11.85 16.38
C PHE A 22 16.77 10.72 15.73
N PRO A 23 17.58 9.94 16.48
CA PRO A 23 18.32 8.80 15.92
C PRO A 23 17.43 7.82 15.16
N GLY A 24 17.86 7.39 13.96
CA GLY A 24 17.27 6.29 13.20
C GLY A 24 18.09 5.00 13.34
N SER A 25 17.68 3.92 12.66
CA SER A 25 18.23 2.57 12.86
C SER A 25 19.09 2.05 11.71
N LEU A 26 19.38 2.88 10.68
CA LEU A 26 20.23 2.46 9.56
C LEU A 26 21.60 1.97 10.05
N ASP A 27 22.00 0.77 9.63
CA ASP A 27 23.21 0.02 10.04
C ASP A 27 23.19 -0.53 11.48
N TYR A 28 22.14 -0.26 12.26
CA TYR A 28 21.95 -0.74 13.63
C TYR A 28 20.73 -1.65 13.78
N GLU A 29 20.17 -2.15 12.67
CA GLU A 29 18.85 -2.80 12.66
C GLU A 29 18.80 -4.02 13.58
N ASP A 30 19.86 -4.82 13.64
CA ASP A 30 19.89 -6.02 14.49
C ASP A 30 19.92 -5.64 15.98
N THR A 31 20.62 -4.57 16.34
CA THR A 31 20.71 -4.08 17.73
C THR A 31 19.40 -3.44 18.17
N ASP A 32 18.83 -2.60 17.30
CA ASP A 32 17.58 -1.90 17.58
C ASP A 32 16.40 -2.86 17.58
N ALA A 33 16.35 -3.83 16.66
CA ALA A 33 15.32 -4.87 16.67
C ALA A 33 15.38 -5.72 17.95
N GLN A 34 16.59 -6.11 18.41
CA GLN A 34 16.71 -6.83 19.68
C GLN A 34 16.24 -5.98 20.85
N THR A 35 16.56 -4.68 20.84
CA THR A 35 16.09 -3.74 21.87
C THR A 35 14.56 -3.63 21.87
N PHE A 36 13.92 -3.58 20.69
CA PHE A 36 12.47 -3.53 20.57
C PHE A 36 11.81 -4.82 21.09
N VAL A 37 12.40 -5.98 20.81
CA VAL A 37 11.95 -7.27 21.37
C VAL A 37 12.09 -7.27 22.90
N ASP A 38 13.23 -6.81 23.43
CA ASP A 38 13.47 -6.76 24.88
C ASP A 38 12.51 -5.81 25.61
N TRP A 39 12.02 -4.78 24.91
CA TRP A 39 11.00 -3.84 25.40
C TRP A 39 9.56 -4.32 25.24
N ASP A 40 9.34 -5.52 24.67
CA ASP A 40 8.02 -6.06 24.37
C ASP A 40 7.25 -5.12 23.41
N VAL A 41 7.88 -4.70 22.30
CA VAL A 41 7.23 -3.91 21.24
C VAL A 41 6.46 -4.83 20.29
N ASP A 42 5.22 -4.48 20.00
CA ASP A 42 4.31 -5.24 19.12
C ASP A 42 4.31 -4.75 17.67
N TYR A 43 4.70 -3.50 17.43
CA TYR A 43 4.63 -2.86 16.10
C TYR A 43 5.76 -1.85 15.91
N LEU A 44 6.43 -1.91 14.75
CA LEU A 44 7.44 -0.92 14.34
C LEU A 44 6.95 -0.16 13.12
N LYS A 45 6.78 1.16 13.25
CA LYS A 45 6.69 2.07 12.10
C LYS A 45 8.11 2.42 11.66
N TYR A 46 8.51 2.01 10.45
CA TYR A 46 9.87 2.19 9.94
C TYR A 46 9.88 3.14 8.73
N ALA A 47 10.25 4.40 8.97
CA ALA A 47 10.25 5.48 7.97
C ALA A 47 11.49 5.48 7.06
N ASN A 48 11.63 6.53 6.25
CA ASN A 48 12.53 6.59 5.10
C ASN A 48 13.19 7.97 4.92
N CYS A 49 13.51 8.67 6.01
CA CYS A 49 14.17 9.97 5.99
C CYS A 49 15.67 9.86 6.31
N ASN A 50 16.49 10.81 5.82
CA ASN A 50 17.93 10.87 6.13
C ASN A 50 18.72 9.59 5.73
N GLU A 51 18.31 8.98 4.63
CA GLU A 51 18.73 7.69 4.07
C GLU A 51 20.14 7.67 3.44
N GLN A 52 20.90 8.76 3.58
CA GLN A 52 22.30 8.89 3.12
C GLN A 52 22.52 8.60 1.63
N GLY A 53 21.48 8.74 0.80
CA GLY A 53 21.52 8.40 -0.61
C GLY A 53 21.66 6.90 -0.89
N ARG A 54 21.47 6.03 0.11
CA ARG A 54 21.57 4.59 -0.07
C ARG A 54 20.29 4.02 -0.70
N PRO A 55 20.43 3.08 -1.66
CA PRO A 55 19.29 2.35 -2.21
C PRO A 55 18.49 1.67 -1.10
N GLU A 56 17.18 1.63 -1.27
CA GLU A 56 16.27 1.06 -0.29
C GLU A 56 16.54 -0.43 -0.01
N GLN A 57 16.99 -1.17 -1.03
CA GLN A 57 17.35 -2.59 -0.92
C GLN A 57 18.52 -2.85 0.03
N GLU A 58 19.37 -1.85 0.28
CA GLU A 58 20.49 -1.95 1.21
C GLU A 58 20.06 -1.61 2.66
N ARG A 59 19.03 -0.78 2.82
CA ARG A 59 18.59 -0.23 4.10
C ARG A 59 17.53 -1.10 4.78
N TYR A 60 16.70 -1.76 3.99
CA TYR A 60 15.82 -2.81 4.45
C TYR A 60 16.52 -4.12 4.07
N LYS A 61 17.03 -4.90 5.03
CA LYS A 61 17.74 -6.18 4.79
C LYS A 61 16.81 -7.21 4.11
N LEU A 62 16.59 -7.05 2.81
CA LEU A 62 15.64 -7.79 1.96
C LEU A 62 16.34 -8.91 1.17
N THR A 63 17.45 -9.43 1.70
CA THR A 63 18.40 -10.31 0.97
C THR A 63 17.82 -11.68 0.55
N LYS A 64 16.58 -12.00 0.95
CA LYS A 64 15.88 -13.25 0.62
C LYS A 64 14.67 -13.08 -0.31
N ILE A 65 14.36 -11.87 -0.76
CA ILE A 65 13.23 -11.63 -1.66
C ILE A 65 13.71 -11.27 -3.07
N THR A 66 12.92 -11.66 -4.08
CA THR A 66 13.24 -11.37 -5.49
C THR A 66 13.18 -9.88 -5.76
N ASP A 67 13.85 -9.41 -6.81
CA ASP A 67 13.86 -7.98 -7.13
C ASP A 67 12.47 -7.46 -7.54
N GLU A 68 11.62 -8.33 -8.10
CA GLU A 68 10.20 -8.03 -8.35
C GLU A 68 9.42 -7.83 -7.04
N ALA A 69 9.64 -8.70 -6.05
CA ALA A 69 9.02 -8.57 -4.73
C ALA A 69 9.52 -7.32 -4.00
N LYS A 70 10.81 -6.97 -4.15
CA LYS A 70 11.36 -5.71 -3.62
C LYS A 70 10.68 -4.51 -4.26
N ALA A 71 10.57 -4.48 -5.59
CA ALA A 71 9.93 -3.36 -6.29
C ALA A 71 8.48 -3.14 -5.82
N LEU A 72 7.75 -4.22 -5.51
CA LEU A 72 6.39 -4.11 -4.98
C LEU A 72 6.33 -3.62 -3.53
N ILE A 73 7.14 -4.20 -2.63
CA ILE A 73 7.10 -3.86 -1.19
C ILE A 73 7.63 -2.44 -0.94
N LEU A 74 8.51 -1.96 -1.82
CA LEU A 74 9.14 -0.64 -1.75
C LEU A 74 8.47 0.39 -2.68
N ASN A 75 7.28 0.07 -3.20
CA ASN A 75 6.55 0.94 -4.08
C ASN A 75 6.03 2.17 -3.30
N LYS A 76 6.65 3.33 -3.54
CA LYS A 76 6.33 4.57 -2.83
C LYS A 76 4.88 5.02 -2.99
N ASP A 77 4.27 4.76 -4.14
CA ASP A 77 2.89 5.15 -4.43
C ASP A 77 1.90 4.27 -3.64
N ILE A 78 2.19 2.97 -3.50
CA ILE A 78 1.40 2.07 -2.65
C ILE A 78 1.61 2.40 -1.17
N ILE A 79 2.85 2.68 -0.76
CA ILE A 79 3.17 3.08 0.61
C ILE A 79 2.45 4.39 0.97
N SER A 80 2.37 5.36 0.06
CA SER A 80 1.70 6.64 0.33
C SER A 80 0.20 6.46 0.56
N VAL A 81 -0.47 5.53 -0.12
CA VAL A 81 -1.87 5.17 0.19
C VAL A 81 -2.00 4.68 1.64
N ASN A 82 -1.12 3.79 2.08
CA ASN A 82 -1.13 3.29 3.46
C ASN A 82 -0.72 4.37 4.49
N GLN A 83 -0.01 5.41 4.07
CA GLN A 83 0.41 6.54 4.93
C GLN A 83 -0.44 7.80 4.71
N ASP A 84 -1.60 7.66 4.04
CA ASP A 84 -2.47 8.79 3.75
C ASP A 84 -2.92 9.50 5.05
N PRO A 85 -2.85 10.84 5.13
CA PRO A 85 -3.20 11.59 6.33
C PRO A 85 -4.64 11.41 6.82
N LEU A 86 -5.59 11.01 5.96
CA LEU A 86 -6.96 10.72 6.41
C LEU A 86 -7.01 9.47 7.31
N GLY A 87 -6.04 8.55 7.16
CA GLY A 87 -5.98 7.31 7.94
C GLY A 87 -7.20 6.41 7.74
N LEU A 88 -7.90 6.55 6.60
CA LEU A 88 -9.10 5.79 6.28
C LEU A 88 -8.72 4.52 5.49
N SER A 89 -9.36 3.41 5.86
CA SER A 89 -9.25 2.16 5.10
C SER A 89 -10.19 2.17 3.90
N VAL A 90 -9.83 1.41 2.86
CA VAL A 90 -10.78 1.03 1.80
C VAL A 90 -11.89 0.15 2.36
N CYS A 91 -13.07 0.25 1.74
CA CYS A 91 -14.22 -0.60 1.98
C CYS A 91 -14.51 -1.47 0.75
N GLN A 92 -14.98 -2.70 0.95
CA GLN A 92 -15.53 -3.48 -0.15
C GLN A 92 -16.86 -2.86 -0.56
N VAL A 93 -16.91 -2.27 -1.74
CA VAL A 93 -18.11 -1.58 -2.25
C VAL A 93 -18.92 -2.47 -3.20
N TYR A 94 -18.27 -3.46 -3.81
CA TYR A 94 -18.94 -4.42 -4.69
C TYR A 94 -18.20 -5.76 -4.68
N TYR A 95 -18.95 -6.85 -4.86
CA TYR A 95 -18.39 -8.17 -5.12
C TYR A 95 -19.35 -8.96 -6.01
N LYS A 96 -18.78 -9.90 -6.77
CA LYS A 96 -19.55 -10.85 -7.56
C LYS A 96 -18.96 -12.24 -7.37
N THR A 97 -19.81 -13.22 -7.10
CA THR A 97 -19.44 -14.64 -7.10
C THR A 97 -20.53 -15.43 -7.82
N ASP A 98 -20.19 -16.00 -8.96
CA ASP A 98 -21.03 -16.95 -9.70
C ASP A 98 -20.17 -18.06 -10.32
N ASN A 99 -20.80 -18.97 -11.07
CA ASN A 99 -20.12 -20.12 -11.67
C ASN A 99 -19.05 -19.74 -12.72
N LYS A 100 -18.97 -18.47 -13.14
CA LYS A 100 -18.08 -17.96 -14.19
C LYS A 100 -17.17 -16.83 -13.71
N SER A 101 -17.50 -16.16 -12.61
CA SER A 101 -16.84 -14.92 -12.20
C SER A 101 -16.80 -14.81 -10.67
N SER A 102 -15.61 -14.55 -10.14
CA SER A 102 -15.39 -14.28 -8.72
C SER A 102 -14.45 -13.09 -8.57
N PHE A 103 -14.95 -11.95 -8.10
CA PHE A 103 -14.15 -10.74 -7.92
C PHE A 103 -14.72 -9.79 -6.87
N ASP A 104 -13.86 -8.88 -6.42
CA ASP A 104 -14.19 -7.80 -5.48
C ASP A 104 -13.74 -6.44 -6.02
N ILE A 105 -14.44 -5.39 -5.61
CA ILE A 105 -14.06 -3.98 -5.79
C ILE A 105 -14.02 -3.36 -4.41
N TRP A 106 -12.86 -2.85 -4.02
CA TRP A 106 -12.65 -2.11 -2.79
C TRP A 106 -12.29 -0.68 -3.13
N THR A 107 -12.85 0.30 -2.44
CA THR A 107 -12.49 1.69 -2.69
C THR A 107 -12.46 2.52 -1.41
N GLY A 108 -11.74 3.63 -1.42
CA GLY A 108 -11.68 4.55 -0.28
C GLY A 108 -11.12 5.92 -0.66
N PRO A 109 -11.52 6.98 0.07
CA PRO A 109 -10.96 8.31 -0.14
C PRO A 109 -9.54 8.42 0.39
N LEU A 110 -8.73 9.22 -0.30
CA LEU A 110 -7.43 9.71 0.14
C LEU A 110 -7.52 11.21 0.38
N ASN A 111 -6.49 11.79 1.00
CA ASN A 111 -6.45 13.22 1.30
C ASN A 111 -6.55 14.09 0.04
N ASP A 112 -5.99 13.64 -1.08
CA ASP A 112 -5.92 14.34 -2.37
C ASP A 112 -6.47 13.54 -3.55
N GLY A 113 -7.13 12.42 -3.31
CA GLY A 113 -7.65 11.56 -4.38
C GLY A 113 -8.55 10.45 -3.88
N TYR A 114 -8.56 9.36 -4.64
CA TYR A 114 -9.34 8.17 -4.31
C TYR A 114 -8.57 6.93 -4.68
N VAL A 115 -8.68 5.88 -3.88
CA VAL A 115 -8.04 4.61 -4.16
C VAL A 115 -9.07 3.55 -4.49
N ALA A 116 -8.82 2.74 -5.52
CA ALA A 116 -9.67 1.61 -5.88
C ALA A 116 -8.85 0.35 -6.12
N ILE A 117 -9.22 -0.76 -5.48
CA ILE A 117 -8.66 -2.11 -5.62
C ILE A 117 -9.65 -2.99 -6.39
N LEU A 118 -9.25 -3.43 -7.58
CA LEU A 118 -10.00 -4.44 -8.34
C LEU A 118 -9.33 -5.79 -8.14
N PHE A 119 -10.02 -6.76 -7.54
CA PHE A 119 -9.40 -8.04 -7.18
C PHE A 119 -10.10 -9.22 -7.85
N ASN A 120 -9.39 -9.90 -8.76
CA ASN A 120 -9.86 -11.14 -9.37
C ASN A 120 -9.59 -12.34 -8.44
N ARG A 121 -10.65 -12.87 -7.82
CA ARG A 121 -10.60 -14.08 -6.97
C ARG A 121 -10.64 -15.38 -7.79
N GLY A 122 -10.92 -15.29 -9.08
CA GLY A 122 -10.97 -16.40 -10.01
C GLY A 122 -9.60 -16.84 -10.53
N ILE A 123 -9.60 -17.98 -11.23
CA ILE A 123 -8.40 -18.53 -11.89
C ILE A 123 -8.32 -18.16 -13.37
N GLU A 124 -9.39 -17.61 -13.94
CA GLU A 124 -9.47 -17.14 -15.32
C GLU A 124 -9.41 -15.61 -15.38
N PRO A 125 -8.90 -15.03 -16.48
CA PRO A 125 -8.96 -13.59 -16.70
C PRO A 125 -10.41 -13.08 -16.70
N ILE A 126 -10.61 -11.90 -16.11
CA ILE A 126 -11.94 -11.27 -16.02
C ILE A 126 -11.87 -9.78 -16.32
N SER A 127 -12.92 -9.27 -16.97
CA SER A 127 -13.13 -7.83 -17.14
C SER A 127 -13.95 -7.29 -15.97
N ILE A 128 -13.39 -6.32 -15.24
CA ILE A 128 -14.05 -5.63 -14.14
C ILE A 128 -14.30 -4.18 -14.56
N THR A 129 -15.50 -3.68 -14.29
CA THR A 129 -15.88 -2.28 -14.52
C THR A 129 -15.93 -1.54 -13.19
N LEU A 130 -15.08 -0.53 -13.04
CA LEU A 130 -15.14 0.45 -11.97
C LEU A 130 -15.98 1.65 -12.43
N ASP A 131 -17.26 1.65 -12.09
CA ASP A 131 -18.10 2.86 -12.19
C ASP A 131 -17.73 3.87 -11.11
N PHE A 132 -17.34 5.09 -11.49
CA PHE A 132 -16.83 6.09 -10.56
C PHE A 132 -17.90 6.66 -9.64
N LYS A 133 -19.14 6.76 -10.12
CA LYS A 133 -20.24 7.30 -9.32
C LYS A 133 -20.74 6.28 -8.33
N GLU A 134 -20.92 5.04 -8.77
CA GLU A 134 -21.44 3.96 -7.94
C GLU A 134 -20.41 3.49 -6.91
N HIS A 135 -19.16 3.28 -7.32
CA HIS A 135 -18.14 2.68 -6.45
C HIS A 135 -17.25 3.70 -5.73
N CYS A 136 -17.15 4.94 -6.22
CA CYS A 136 -16.26 5.95 -5.64
C CYS A 136 -16.96 7.26 -5.25
N HIS A 137 -18.24 7.42 -5.57
CA HIS A 137 -18.99 8.68 -5.41
C HIS A 137 -18.38 9.88 -6.17
N LEU A 138 -17.58 9.60 -7.20
CA LEU A 138 -16.95 10.59 -8.05
C LEU A 138 -17.79 10.83 -9.31
N ASN A 139 -17.65 12.02 -9.92
CA ASN A 139 -18.33 12.37 -11.17
C ASN A 139 -17.37 13.08 -12.12
N GLY A 140 -17.62 12.96 -13.42
CA GLY A 140 -16.86 13.67 -14.45
C GLY A 140 -15.75 12.83 -15.07
N SER A 141 -14.73 13.53 -15.57
CA SER A 141 -13.50 12.93 -16.10
C SER A 141 -12.51 12.76 -14.96
N ILE A 142 -12.01 11.54 -14.80
CA ILE A 142 -11.07 11.14 -13.75
C ILE A 142 -9.80 10.64 -14.44
N GLU A 143 -8.65 11.21 -14.07
CA GLU A 143 -7.36 10.65 -14.45
C GLU A 143 -7.16 9.34 -13.67
N VAL A 144 -6.74 8.30 -14.36
CA VAL A 144 -6.56 6.96 -13.78
C VAL A 144 -5.08 6.62 -13.84
N TYR A 145 -4.45 6.44 -12.68
CA TYR A 145 -3.02 6.09 -12.56
C TYR A 145 -2.83 4.64 -12.09
N ASP A 146 -1.83 3.89 -12.56
CA ASP A 146 -1.54 2.53 -12.06
C ASP A 146 -0.44 2.60 -11.00
N LEU A 147 -0.77 2.38 -9.72
CA LEU A 147 0.26 2.42 -8.66
C LEU A 147 1.25 1.26 -8.77
N VAL A 148 0.86 0.09 -9.29
CA VAL A 148 1.78 -1.07 -9.40
C VAL A 148 2.80 -0.83 -10.51
N LYS A 149 2.37 -0.29 -11.64
CA LYS A 149 3.26 0.05 -12.79
C LYS A 149 3.84 1.45 -12.72
N GLN A 150 3.36 2.29 -11.81
CA GLN A 150 3.76 3.68 -11.62
C GLN A 150 3.66 4.51 -12.91
N GLN A 151 2.51 4.45 -13.58
CA GLN A 151 2.28 5.17 -14.84
C GLN A 151 0.80 5.54 -15.03
N PRO A 152 0.51 6.65 -15.74
CA PRO A 152 -0.87 7.02 -16.06
C PRO A 152 -1.48 6.08 -17.12
N TYR A 153 -2.76 5.74 -16.94
CA TYR A 153 -3.60 5.18 -18.00
C TYR A 153 -4.33 6.26 -18.80
N GLY A 154 -4.55 7.43 -18.20
CA GLY A 154 -5.15 8.61 -18.83
C GLY A 154 -6.53 8.94 -18.26
N ASP A 155 -7.26 9.81 -18.96
CA ASP A 155 -8.57 10.31 -18.53
C ASP A 155 -9.71 9.39 -18.95
N TYR A 156 -10.57 9.04 -17.99
CA TYR A 156 -11.78 8.26 -18.21
C TYR A 156 -13.01 9.01 -17.73
N THR A 157 -14.12 8.90 -18.46
CA THR A 157 -15.39 9.52 -18.07
C THR A 157 -16.37 8.46 -17.56
N ASN A 158 -16.96 8.71 -16.40
CA ASN A 158 -17.95 7.87 -15.69
C ASN A 158 -17.46 6.49 -15.20
N LYS A 159 -16.61 5.79 -15.96
CA LYS A 159 -16.14 4.45 -15.59
C LYS A 159 -14.79 4.10 -16.19
N TYR A 160 -14.12 3.15 -15.55
CA TYR A 160 -12.92 2.49 -16.02
C TYR A 160 -13.16 0.98 -16.16
N VAL A 161 -12.60 0.35 -17.20
CA VAL A 161 -12.74 -1.09 -17.44
C VAL A 161 -11.35 -1.69 -17.55
N HIS A 162 -11.06 -2.70 -16.74
CA HIS A 162 -9.77 -3.37 -16.74
C HIS A 162 -9.92 -4.89 -16.84
N ILE A 163 -9.02 -5.50 -17.61
CA ILE A 163 -8.92 -6.96 -17.71
C ILE A 163 -7.82 -7.39 -16.74
N LEU A 164 -8.20 -8.08 -15.67
CA LEU A 164 -7.27 -8.61 -14.70
C LEU A 164 -6.94 -10.06 -15.03
N ASN A 165 -5.65 -10.37 -14.99
CA ASN A 165 -5.18 -11.74 -14.98
C ASN A 165 -5.47 -12.38 -13.61
N LYS A 166 -5.13 -13.66 -13.48
CA LYS A 166 -5.30 -14.42 -12.24
C LYS A 166 -4.55 -13.75 -11.09
N PHE A 167 -5.25 -13.50 -9.98
CA PHE A 167 -4.70 -12.91 -8.73
C PHE A 167 -4.00 -11.57 -8.91
N ASP A 168 -4.52 -10.74 -9.81
CA ASP A 168 -4.03 -9.39 -10.03
C ASP A 168 -4.87 -8.38 -9.24
N PHE A 169 -4.24 -7.29 -8.82
CA PHE A 169 -4.90 -6.17 -8.16
C PHE A 169 -4.49 -4.86 -8.81
N TYR A 170 -5.49 -4.03 -9.12
CA TYR A 170 -5.28 -2.71 -9.67
C TYR A 170 -5.43 -1.67 -8.58
N ILE A 171 -4.52 -0.69 -8.47
CA ILE A 171 -4.71 0.46 -7.59
C ILE A 171 -4.68 1.74 -8.43
N SER A 172 -5.76 2.53 -8.37
CA SER A 172 -5.85 3.87 -8.99
C SER A 172 -5.70 5.00 -7.97
N TYR A 173 -5.11 6.11 -8.41
CA TYR A 173 -5.19 7.44 -7.82
C TYR A 173 -5.96 8.33 -8.81
#